data_AF-A0A0A9Z1F2-F1
#
_entry.id   AF-A0A0A9Z1F2-F1
#
_cell.length_a   1.000
_cell.length_b   1.000
_cell.length_c   1.000
_cell.angle_alpha   90.00
_cell.angle_beta   90.00
_cell.angle_gamma   90.00
#
_symmetry.space_group_name_H-M   'P 1'
#
loop_
_entity.id
_entity.type
_entity.pdbx_description
1 polymer ?
#
loop_
_entity_poly.entity_id
_entity_poly.type
_entity_poly.pdbx_seq_one_letter_code
_entity_poly.pdbx_strand_id
1 'polypeptide(L)'
;VGFVGVTSAFAQLLTFDEPLLRMGAMLRNRIGRRTSDRRRKEICYDLVGCFPADSPLKKGPQSPTEVQTQFFLYTRNASGDLMAYGDDRSSLSKSEFSPQRPTKFIVHGFKGSGKDKGAKLAIASLLRVE
;
A
#
# COMPACT_ATOMS: atom_id res chain seq x y z
N VAL A 1 4.69 31.61 -9.00
CA VAL A 1 3.98 32.76 -8.38
C VAL A 1 3.18 33.41 -9.49
N GLY A 2 1.86 33.31 -9.47
CA GLY A 2 0.97 33.75 -10.55
C GLY A 2 -0.15 34.60 -9.96
N PHE A 3 -0.41 35.72 -10.63
CA PHE A 3 -1.03 36.94 -10.12
C PHE A 3 -2.51 36.85 -9.75
N VAL A 4 -2.85 37.64 -8.73
CA VAL A 4 -4.20 38.09 -8.35
C VAL A 4 -4.68 39.15 -9.34
N GLY A 5 -5.95 39.08 -9.74
CA GLY A 5 -6.64 40.17 -10.43
C GLY A 5 -8.11 40.22 -10.02
N VAL A 6 -8.43 41.06 -9.04
CA VAL A 6 -9.80 41.49 -8.71
C VAL A 6 -9.87 42.99 -8.93
N THR A 7 -10.76 43.41 -9.83
CA THR A 7 -11.32 44.76 -9.98
C THR A 7 -12.66 44.56 -10.71
N SER A 8 -13.75 45.30 -10.58
CA SER A 8 -14.18 46.46 -9.80
C SER A 8 -15.69 46.59 -10.14
N ALA A 9 -16.57 46.52 -9.15
CA ALA A 9 -17.43 47.63 -8.70
C ALA A 9 -18.64 47.99 -9.60
N PHE A 10 -19.82 47.88 -8.98
CA PHE A 10 -20.98 48.78 -9.07
C PHE A 10 -21.76 48.91 -10.39
N ALA A 11 -22.98 48.38 -10.40
CA ALA A 11 -24.13 49.06 -10.99
C ALA A 11 -25.46 48.58 -10.36
N GLN A 12 -26.20 49.58 -9.88
CA GLN A 12 -27.61 49.73 -9.50
C GLN A 12 -28.47 48.56 -8.96
N LEU A 13 -29.04 48.88 -7.79
CA LEU A 13 -30.35 48.49 -7.26
C LEU A 13 -31.43 48.34 -8.35
N LEU A 14 -32.14 47.21 -8.32
CA LEU A 14 -33.57 47.15 -8.60
C LEU A 14 -34.29 46.32 -7.54
N THR A 15 -35.50 46.77 -7.28
CA THR A 15 -36.44 46.54 -6.18
C THR A 15 -37.18 45.21 -6.23
N PHE A 16 -37.48 44.68 -5.03
CA PHE A 16 -38.64 43.87 -4.61
C PHE A 16 -39.02 42.60 -5.41
N ASP A 17 -38.77 41.41 -4.82
CA ASP A 17 -39.84 40.49 -4.37
C ASP A 17 -39.26 39.26 -3.63
N GLU A 18 -39.61 39.13 -2.34
CA GLU A 18 -39.41 37.93 -1.52
C GLU A 18 -40.49 36.90 -1.88
N PRO A 19 -40.11 35.79 -2.54
CA PRO A 19 -40.38 34.51 -1.89
C PRO A 19 -39.26 33.50 -2.20
N LEU A 20 -38.05 33.76 -1.70
CA LEU A 20 -36.87 32.91 -1.93
C LEU A 20 -36.46 32.09 -0.70
N LEU A 21 -37.37 31.89 0.26
CA LEU A 21 -37.07 31.19 1.52
C LEU A 21 -37.80 29.85 1.73
N ARG A 22 -38.38 29.23 0.70
CA ARG A 22 -38.95 27.86 0.85
C ARG A 22 -38.56 26.83 -0.20
N MET A 23 -37.97 27.21 -1.33
CA MET A 23 -37.52 26.24 -2.36
C MET A 23 -36.03 25.85 -2.23
N GLY A 24 -35.25 26.54 -1.40
CA GLY A 24 -33.85 26.20 -1.11
C GLY A 24 -33.66 25.07 -0.09
N ALA A 25 -34.72 24.64 0.59
CA ALA A 25 -34.65 23.59 1.63
C ALA A 25 -34.80 22.15 1.08
N MET A 26 -35.20 21.97 -0.18
CA MET A 26 -35.34 20.62 -0.77
C MET A 26 -34.33 20.29 -1.88
N LEU A 27 -33.58 21.26 -2.39
CA LEU A 27 -32.47 21.03 -3.33
C LEU A 27 -31.08 21.04 -2.68
N ARG A 28 -31.00 21.26 -1.36
CA ARG A 28 -29.75 21.03 -0.59
C ARG A 28 -29.56 19.57 -0.16
N ASN A 29 -30.54 18.69 -0.41
CA ASN A 29 -30.51 17.27 0.01
C ASN A 29 -30.31 16.25 -1.12
N ARG A 30 -29.80 16.65 -2.29
CA ARG A 30 -29.36 15.68 -3.34
C ARG A 30 -27.86 15.70 -3.67
N ILE A 31 -27.11 16.71 -3.24
CA ILE A 31 -25.63 16.70 -3.28
C ILE A 31 -25.04 16.15 -1.96
N GLY A 32 -25.87 15.79 -0.99
CA GLY A 32 -25.46 15.05 0.22
C GLY A 32 -25.63 13.52 0.11
N ARG A 33 -26.04 12.99 -1.06
CA ARG A 33 -26.26 11.54 -1.29
C ARG A 33 -25.08 10.88 -2.01
N ARG A 34 -23.86 11.33 -1.68
CA ARG A 34 -22.57 10.65 -1.86
C ARG A 34 -21.79 11.10 -0.62
N THR A 35 -21.92 10.46 0.53
CA THR A 35 -20.97 9.43 0.97
C THR A 35 -21.59 8.68 2.16
N SER A 36 -22.57 7.81 1.92
CA SER A 36 -22.64 6.59 2.73
C SER A 36 -21.65 5.58 2.14
N ASP A 37 -20.40 6.02 1.94
CA ASP A 37 -19.30 5.10 1.90
C ASP A 37 -19.27 4.55 3.33
N ARG A 38 -19.78 3.33 3.50
CA ARG A 38 -19.41 2.52 4.66
C ARG A 38 -17.90 2.46 4.54
N ARG A 39 -17.15 3.36 5.20
CA ARG A 39 -15.69 3.26 5.29
C ARG A 39 -15.46 1.84 5.73
N ARG A 40 -15.07 0.98 4.79
CA ARG A 40 -14.73 -0.40 5.10
C ARG A 40 -13.66 -0.25 6.16
N LYS A 41 -13.81 -0.97 7.26
CA LYS A 41 -12.75 -0.94 8.26
C LYS A 41 -11.51 -1.46 7.55
N GLU A 42 -10.40 -0.77 7.68
CA GLU A 42 -9.14 -1.14 7.04
C GLU A 42 -8.06 -1.21 8.11
N ILE A 43 -7.08 -2.09 7.90
CA ILE A 43 -5.90 -2.24 8.74
C ILE A 43 -4.70 -1.84 7.88
N CYS A 44 -3.94 -0.84 8.33
CA CYS A 44 -2.84 -0.27 7.57
C CYS A 44 -1.49 -0.54 8.25
N TYR A 45 -0.47 -0.81 7.43
CA TYR A 45 0.92 -0.92 7.86
C TYR A 45 1.81 -0.06 6.94
N ASP A 46 2.82 0.58 7.53
CA ASP A 46 3.61 1.64 6.88
C ASP A 46 4.14 1.28 5.49
N LEU A 47 4.76 0.11 5.34
CA LEU A 47 5.45 -0.27 4.11
C LEU A 47 4.59 -1.04 3.09
N VAL A 48 3.47 -1.62 3.51
CA VAL A 48 2.64 -2.52 2.67
C VAL A 48 1.22 -2.01 2.44
N GLY A 49 0.86 -0.86 3.01
CA GLY A 49 -0.42 -0.21 2.80
C GLY A 49 -1.57 -0.79 3.63
N CYS A 50 -2.78 -0.59 3.15
CA CYS A 50 -4.02 -0.92 3.85
C CYS A 50 -4.70 -2.17 3.28
N PHE A 51 -5.24 -2.99 4.18
CA PHE A 51 -5.98 -4.21 3.87
C PHE A 51 -7.43 -4.07 4.33
N PRO A 52 -8.40 -4.55 3.56
CA PRO A 52 -9.80 -4.55 3.98
C PRO A 52 -9.96 -5.44 5.21
N ALA A 53 -10.50 -4.89 6.30
CA ALA A 53 -10.84 -5.63 7.52
C ALA A 53 -12.14 -6.44 7.35
N ASP A 54 -12.89 -6.20 6.27
CA ASP A 54 -14.09 -6.94 5.90
C ASP A 54 -13.73 -8.30 5.29
N SER A 55 -13.20 -9.21 6.11
CA SER A 55 -12.98 -10.62 5.76
C SER A 55 -14.18 -11.48 6.17
N PRO A 56 -14.60 -12.50 5.38
CA PRO A 56 -15.62 -13.46 5.78
C PRO A 56 -15.31 -14.15 7.12
N LEU A 57 -14.02 -14.27 7.45
CA LEU A 57 -13.53 -14.86 8.71
C LEU A 57 -13.34 -13.82 9.82
N LYS A 58 -13.68 -12.54 9.58
CA LYS A 58 -13.46 -11.38 10.47
C LYS A 58 -12.02 -11.26 10.99
N LYS A 59 -11.06 -11.83 10.29
CA LYS A 59 -9.63 -11.74 10.59
C LYS A 59 -8.93 -11.09 9.41
N GLY A 60 -8.27 -9.97 9.69
CA GLY A 60 -7.33 -9.35 8.76
C GLY A 60 -5.96 -10.03 8.82
N PRO A 61 -5.00 -9.56 8.00
CA PRO A 61 -3.61 -10.01 8.13
C PRO A 61 -3.06 -9.68 9.52
N GLN A 62 -2.10 -10.49 9.97
CA GLN A 62 -1.28 -10.18 11.13
C GLN A 62 -0.31 -9.03 10.79
N SER A 63 0.17 -8.32 11.82
CA SER A 63 1.12 -7.22 11.61
C SER A 63 2.46 -7.73 11.04
N PRO A 64 3.20 -6.92 10.25
CA PRO A 64 4.54 -7.30 9.78
C PRO A 64 5.48 -7.71 10.92
N THR A 65 5.35 -7.09 12.09
CA THR A 65 6.12 -7.42 13.30
C THR A 65 5.75 -8.78 13.90
N GLU A 66 4.53 -9.25 13.71
CA GLU A 66 4.06 -10.57 14.16
C GLU A 66 4.41 -11.66 13.15
N VAL A 67 4.28 -11.37 11.85
CA VAL A 67 4.64 -12.31 10.76
C VAL A 67 6.16 -12.50 10.67
N GLN A 68 6.94 -11.45 10.93
CA GLN A 68 8.41 -11.45 10.92
C GLN A 68 9.00 -12.00 9.62
N THR A 69 8.50 -11.55 8.47
CA THR A 69 9.03 -11.95 7.16
C THR A 69 10.51 -11.63 7.06
N GLN A 70 11.32 -12.63 6.70
CA GLN A 70 12.76 -12.52 6.49
C GLN A 70 13.10 -12.86 5.04
N PHE A 71 13.98 -12.06 4.45
CA PHE A 71 14.49 -12.29 3.09
C PHE A 71 15.93 -12.81 3.18
N PHE A 72 16.15 -14.06 2.80
CA PHE A 72 17.50 -14.65 2.74
C PHE A 72 17.98 -14.67 1.30
N LEU A 73 19.06 -13.96 1.01
CA LEU A 73 19.71 -13.97 -0.29
C LEU A 73 20.72 -15.12 -0.37
N TYR A 74 20.58 -15.92 -1.42
CA TYR A 74 21.55 -16.96 -1.77
C TYR A 74 22.07 -16.69 -3.18
N THR A 75 23.39 -16.61 -3.30
CA THR A 75 24.09 -16.51 -4.58
C THR A 75 25.09 -17.66 -4.67
N ARG A 76 25.79 -17.77 -5.80
CA ARG A 76 26.86 -18.78 -5.93
C ARG A 76 28.07 -18.49 -5.01
N ASN A 77 28.24 -17.22 -4.61
CA ASN A 77 29.40 -16.76 -3.84
C ASN A 77 29.06 -16.45 -2.38
N ALA A 78 27.78 -16.25 -2.04
CA ALA A 78 27.31 -15.90 -0.70
C ALA A 78 26.10 -16.76 -0.30
N SER A 79 26.06 -17.18 0.96
CA SER A 79 25.05 -18.10 1.46
C SER A 79 24.23 -17.51 2.61
N GLY A 80 23.01 -17.06 2.30
CA GLY A 80 22.00 -16.78 3.31
C GLY A 80 22.11 -15.42 3.97
N ASP A 81 22.56 -14.40 3.23
CA ASP A 81 22.62 -13.03 3.73
C ASP A 81 21.20 -12.53 4.03
N LEU A 82 21.00 -11.97 5.22
CA LEU A 82 19.70 -11.43 5.62
C LEU A 82 19.52 -10.04 5.01
N MET A 83 18.52 -9.90 4.14
CA MET A 83 18.13 -8.62 3.55
C MET A 83 17.07 -7.95 4.41
N ALA A 84 17.25 -6.65 4.67
CA ALA A 84 16.29 -5.85 5.39
C ALA A 84 15.27 -5.24 4.42
N TYR A 85 14.02 -5.19 4.85
CA TYR A 85 12.95 -4.56 4.10
C TYR A 85 12.74 -3.13 4.58
N GLY A 86 12.54 -2.19 3.66
CA GLY A 86 12.38 -0.76 3.99
C GLY A 86 13.67 -0.05 4.39
N ASP A 87 14.83 -0.61 4.08
CA ASP A 87 16.16 -0.08 4.43
C ASP A 87 16.80 0.78 3.33
N ASP A 88 15.96 1.34 2.45
CA ASP A 88 16.36 2.07 1.24
C ASP A 88 17.39 1.33 0.37
N ARG A 89 17.18 0.01 0.22
CA ARG A 89 18.03 -0.88 -0.62
C ARG A 89 19.46 -1.01 -0.10
N SER A 90 19.75 -0.60 1.13
CA SER A 90 21.11 -0.56 1.66
C SER A 90 21.70 -1.96 1.86
N SER A 91 20.93 -2.94 2.35
CA SER A 91 21.34 -4.34 2.44
C SER A 91 21.58 -4.96 1.07
N LEU A 92 20.67 -4.70 0.12
CA LEU A 92 20.79 -5.20 -1.25
C LEU A 92 22.06 -4.68 -1.94
N SER A 93 22.37 -3.40 -1.77
CA SER A 93 23.52 -2.75 -2.42
C SER A 93 24.87 -3.19 -1.86
N LYS A 94 24.89 -3.74 -0.63
CA LYS A 94 26.09 -4.29 0.03
C LYS A 94 26.23 -5.80 -0.17
N SER A 95 25.27 -6.44 -0.81
CA SER A 95 25.24 -7.88 -1.03
C SER A 95 25.79 -8.27 -2.40
N GLU A 96 25.93 -9.58 -2.62
CA GLU A 96 26.31 -10.15 -3.93
C GLU A 96 25.13 -10.17 -4.94
N PHE A 97 24.05 -9.44 -4.69
CA PHE A 97 22.93 -9.34 -5.60
C PHE A 97 23.33 -8.69 -6.93
N SER A 98 22.98 -9.32 -8.04
CA SER A 98 23.22 -8.79 -9.39
C SER A 98 21.91 -8.65 -10.15
N PRO A 99 21.50 -7.43 -10.55
CA PRO A 99 20.28 -7.22 -11.34
C PRO A 99 20.38 -7.76 -12.78
N GLN A 100 21.58 -8.14 -13.23
CA GLN A 100 21.80 -8.76 -14.55
C GLN A 100 21.48 -10.26 -14.56
N ARG A 101 21.30 -10.88 -13.39
CA ARG A 101 20.99 -12.31 -13.26
C ARG A 101 19.51 -12.52 -12.95
N PRO A 102 18.90 -13.63 -13.41
CA PRO A 102 17.55 -13.99 -12.99
C PRO A 102 17.46 -14.10 -11.47
N THR A 103 16.41 -13.50 -10.89
CA THR A 103 16.10 -13.62 -9.46
C THR A 103 14.93 -14.57 -9.28
N LYS A 104 15.08 -15.58 -8.42
CA LYS A 104 14.00 -16.53 -8.08
C LYS A 104 13.65 -16.41 -6.60
N PHE A 105 12.37 -16.40 -6.28
CA PHE A 105 11.89 -16.42 -4.90
C PHE A 105 11.38 -17.81 -4.53
N ILE A 106 11.81 -18.32 -3.38
CA ILE A 106 11.29 -19.55 -2.78
C ILE A 106 10.57 -19.16 -1.49
N VAL A 107 9.26 -19.42 -1.45
CA VAL A 107 8.40 -19.08 -0.31
C VAL A 107 7.82 -20.37 0.25
N HIS A 108 7.97 -20.59 1.56
CA HIS A 108 7.40 -21.76 2.22
C HIS A 108 5.90 -21.58 2.48
N GLY A 109 5.21 -22.69 2.71
CA GLY A 109 3.77 -22.71 2.98
C GLY A 109 3.44 -23.16 4.40
N PHE A 110 2.31 -23.86 4.51
CA PHE A 110 1.72 -24.33 5.76
C PHE A 110 2.72 -25.04 6.67
N LYS A 111 2.87 -24.54 7.91
CA LYS A 111 3.77 -25.06 8.95
C LYS A 111 5.24 -25.25 8.51
N GLY A 112 5.66 -24.62 7.42
CA GLY A 112 7.04 -24.70 6.93
C GLY A 112 7.90 -23.52 7.38
N SER A 113 9.17 -23.58 7.00
CA SER A 113 10.16 -22.52 7.16
C SER A 113 11.01 -22.39 5.89
N GLY A 114 11.48 -21.17 5.61
CA GLY A 114 12.43 -20.90 4.52
C GLY A 114 13.79 -21.58 4.73
N LYS A 115 14.05 -22.13 5.93
CA LYS A 115 15.29 -22.85 6.28
C LYS A 115 15.15 -24.37 6.24
N ASP A 116 13.98 -24.89 5.87
CA ASP A 116 13.73 -26.32 5.79
C ASP A 116 14.56 -26.99 4.70
N LYS A 117 14.73 -28.32 4.83
CA LYS A 117 15.51 -29.13 3.88
C LYS A 117 15.03 -28.96 2.44
N GLY A 118 13.72 -28.89 2.22
CA GLY A 118 13.14 -28.68 0.89
C GLY A 118 13.59 -27.37 0.25
N ALA A 119 13.55 -26.27 1.01
CA ALA A 119 14.00 -24.95 0.53
C ALA A 119 15.50 -24.98 0.20
N LYS A 120 16.33 -25.56 1.08
CA LYS A 120 17.78 -25.69 0.86
C LYS A 120 18.13 -26.49 -0.39
N LEU A 121 17.42 -27.59 -0.64
CA LEU A 121 17.62 -28.40 -1.84
C LEU A 121 17.21 -27.66 -3.12
N ALA A 122 16.10 -26.92 -3.06
CA ALA A 122 15.66 -26.08 -4.18
C ALA A 122 16.70 -24.99 -4.50
N ILE A 123 17.19 -24.27 -3.48
CA ILE A 123 18.26 -23.26 -3.62
C ILE A 123 19.50 -23.88 -4.26
N ALA A 124 20.01 -24.99 -3.71
CA ALA A 124 21.21 -25.65 -4.22
C ALA A 124 21.05 -26.15 -5.68
N SER A 125 19.84 -26.52 -6.07
CA SER A 125 19.55 -26.97 -7.43
C SER A 125 19.52 -25.79 -8.41
N LEU A 126 18.87 -24.69 -8.04
CA LEU A 126 18.82 -23.48 -8.87
C LEU A 126 20.21 -22.89 -9.09
N LEU A 127 21.00 -22.75 -8.02
CA LEU A 127 22.37 -22.20 -8.11
C LEU A 127 23.34 -23.06 -8.92
N ARG A 128 23.02 -24.35 -9.15
CA ARG A 128 23.83 -25.24 -9.98
C ARG A 128 23.52 -25.07 -11.47
N VAL A 129 22.27 -24.78 -11.82
CA VAL A 129 21.79 -24.77 -13.21
C VAL A 129 21.93 -23.40 -13.87
N GLU A 130 21.73 -22.32 -13.10
CA GLU A 130 21.70 -20.92 -13.60
C GLU A 130 22.86 -20.08 -13.08
#